data_AF-A0A938BAQ8-F1
#
_entry.id   AF-A0A938BAQ8-F1
#
_cell.length_a   1.000
_cell.length_b   1.000
_cell.length_c   1.000
_cell.angle_alpha   90.00
_cell.angle_beta   90.00
_cell.angle_gamma   90.00
#
_symmetry.space_group_name_H-M   'P 1'
#
loop_
_entity.id
_entity.type
_entity.pdbx_description
1 polymer ?
#
loop_
_entity_poly.entity_id
_entity_poly.type
_entity_poly.pdbx_seq_one_letter_code
_entity_poly.pdbx_strand_id
1 'polypeptide(L)'
;MQNTPFVFWEDKLKQDALAIYDPRIFFVRVVSRGIDTHELSDTDVDSINEQIAAISHILVRRKVRDFSSQREIINTLATAFCLCSIGLEYSSMGDLLKATQLLLKNKIVKFFQIGNTLVNKLHRKATAVKEKSVLSLPKRDFFSIPDELELYSSLEKQFIAVLLDENRIMIDHADMEIEITVPPQPIGSLADLTIAEKMLDNLALRAEYIHYLLTNGIDAEAMLDAVYNPSRKITQALIINLALNQQVRFRVEREDLTKFQKVCCDSATGKINDAIKDFLLKWVENYFENRMLEFGEHEESVKRYAIEYWKYCIEKLRET
;
A
#
# COMPACT_ATOMS: atom_id res chain seq x y z
N MET A 1 38.22 27.42 -42.58
CA MET A 1 37.69 26.09 -42.17
C MET A 1 37.34 26.20 -40.69
N GLN A 2 36.09 26.49 -40.34
CA GLN A 2 34.97 25.54 -40.10
C GLN A 2 35.34 24.53 -38.99
N ASN A 3 34.91 24.77 -37.75
CA ASN A 3 33.66 24.36 -37.08
C ASN A 3 33.56 22.85 -36.75
N THR A 4 33.70 22.59 -35.43
CA THR A 4 33.13 21.58 -34.52
C THR A 4 32.05 20.59 -35.04
N PRO A 5 31.77 19.42 -34.37
CA PRO A 5 31.94 19.18 -32.91
C PRO A 5 32.44 17.78 -32.46
N PHE A 6 33.28 17.77 -31.43
CA PHE A 6 33.60 16.60 -30.60
C PHE A 6 32.63 16.48 -29.38
N VAL A 7 31.40 16.98 -29.50
CA VAL A 7 30.43 17.09 -28.38
C VAL A 7 29.38 15.96 -28.38
N PHE A 8 29.34 15.09 -29.39
CA PHE A 8 28.25 14.12 -29.54
C PHE A 8 28.38 12.81 -28.72
N TRP A 9 29.53 12.56 -28.07
CA TRP A 9 29.77 11.29 -27.38
C TRP A 9 29.60 11.36 -25.85
N GLU A 10 29.85 12.51 -25.23
CA GLU A 10 29.62 12.67 -23.78
C GLU A 10 28.12 12.73 -23.44
N ASP A 11 27.31 13.36 -24.28
CA ASP A 11 25.86 13.44 -24.04
C ASP A 11 25.15 12.11 -24.31
N LYS A 12 25.67 11.28 -25.24
CA LYS A 12 25.11 9.96 -25.52
C LYS A 12 25.44 8.94 -24.42
N LEU A 13 26.65 8.98 -23.87
CA LEU A 13 27.02 8.19 -22.68
C LEU A 13 26.31 8.68 -21.41
N LYS A 14 26.03 9.98 -21.27
CA LYS A 14 25.20 10.50 -20.16
C LYS A 14 23.73 10.13 -20.33
N GLN A 15 23.20 10.10 -21.55
CA GLN A 15 21.82 9.67 -21.82
C GLN A 15 21.63 8.15 -21.67
N ASP A 16 22.60 7.33 -22.08
CA ASP A 16 22.53 5.88 -21.91
C ASP A 16 22.90 5.41 -20.48
N ALA A 17 23.74 6.14 -19.75
CA ALA A 17 23.99 5.86 -18.32
C ALA A 17 22.84 6.30 -17.40
N LEU A 18 21.92 7.13 -17.91
CA LEU A 18 20.63 7.44 -17.29
C LEU A 18 19.53 6.43 -17.69
N ALA A 19 19.85 5.41 -18.51
CA ALA A 19 18.97 4.26 -18.70
C ALA A 19 18.93 3.45 -17.40
N ILE A 20 17.99 3.84 -16.52
CA ILE A 20 17.45 3.10 -15.38
C ILE A 20 18.45 2.08 -14.84
N TYR A 21 19.44 2.57 -14.08
CA TYR A 21 20.24 1.69 -13.23
C TYR A 21 19.27 1.03 -12.25
N ASP A 22 18.84 -0.16 -12.59
CA ASP A 22 18.02 -0.99 -11.73
C ASP A 22 18.96 -1.96 -10.99
N PRO A 23 19.22 -1.72 -9.69
CA PRO A 23 20.09 -2.59 -8.91
C PRO A 23 19.58 -4.04 -8.89
N ARG A 24 18.28 -4.26 -9.14
CA ARG A 24 17.63 -5.58 -9.23
C ARG A 24 18.11 -6.32 -10.48
N ILE A 25 18.11 -5.64 -11.63
CA ILE A 25 18.54 -6.22 -12.91
C ILE A 25 20.04 -6.49 -12.88
N PHE A 26 20.82 -5.58 -12.29
CA PHE A 26 22.25 -5.79 -12.12
C PHE A 26 22.55 -7.04 -11.27
N PHE A 27 21.91 -7.17 -10.10
CA PHE A 27 22.14 -8.30 -9.21
C PHE A 27 21.65 -9.63 -9.80
N VAL A 28 20.45 -9.67 -10.39
CA VAL A 28 19.94 -10.89 -11.04
C VAL A 28 20.87 -11.30 -12.18
N ARG A 29 21.34 -10.36 -13.00
CA ARG A 29 22.33 -10.67 -14.05
C ARG A 29 23.64 -11.18 -13.49
N VAL A 30 24.08 -10.66 -12.35
CA VAL A 30 25.32 -11.08 -11.69
C VAL A 30 25.19 -12.48 -11.07
N VAL A 31 24.07 -12.78 -10.42
CA VAL A 31 23.80 -14.10 -9.83
C VAL A 31 23.54 -15.14 -10.92
N SER A 32 22.66 -14.85 -11.89
CA SER A 32 22.39 -15.75 -13.01
C SER A 32 23.65 -16.05 -13.80
N ARG A 33 24.47 -15.02 -14.09
CA ARG A 33 25.76 -15.25 -14.73
C ARG A 33 26.69 -16.12 -13.88
N GLY A 34 26.74 -15.91 -12.57
CA GLY A 34 27.57 -16.73 -11.66
C GLY A 34 27.11 -18.20 -11.60
N ILE A 35 25.81 -18.47 -11.71
CA ILE A 35 25.27 -19.83 -11.82
C ILE A 35 25.64 -20.43 -13.19
N ASP A 36 25.42 -19.66 -14.27
CA ASP A 36 25.68 -20.08 -15.65
C ASP A 36 27.17 -20.38 -15.89
N THR A 37 28.08 -19.70 -15.19
CA THR A 37 29.53 -19.95 -15.22
C THR A 37 30.00 -21.00 -14.22
N HIS A 38 29.10 -21.57 -13.42
CA HIS A 38 29.39 -22.50 -12.31
C HIS A 38 30.33 -21.89 -11.24
N GLU A 39 30.34 -20.56 -11.14
CA GLU A 39 31.14 -19.77 -10.19
C GLU A 39 30.39 -19.47 -8.89
N LEU A 40 29.07 -19.66 -8.88
CA LEU A 40 28.20 -19.71 -7.71
C LEU A 40 27.51 -21.07 -7.67
N SER A 41 27.62 -21.76 -6.56
CA SER A 41 26.83 -22.96 -6.30
C SER A 41 25.43 -22.59 -5.82
N ASP A 42 24.45 -23.48 -6.01
CA ASP A 42 23.10 -23.30 -5.46
C ASP A 42 23.16 -23.10 -3.94
N THR A 43 24.11 -23.75 -3.26
CA THR A 43 24.37 -23.56 -1.82
C THR A 43 24.84 -22.16 -1.44
N ASP A 44 25.59 -21.47 -2.31
CA ASP A 44 26.00 -20.08 -2.07
C ASP A 44 24.82 -19.12 -2.22
N VAL A 45 23.95 -19.38 -3.19
CA VAL A 45 22.72 -18.62 -3.43
C VAL A 45 21.75 -18.78 -2.27
N ASP A 46 21.57 -20.01 -1.77
CA ASP A 46 20.75 -20.29 -0.60
C ASP A 46 21.31 -19.63 0.67
N SER A 47 22.63 -19.68 0.89
CA SER A 47 23.26 -18.98 2.01
C SER A 47 23.08 -17.46 1.93
N ILE A 48 23.14 -16.88 0.72
CA ILE A 48 22.86 -15.46 0.50
C ILE A 48 21.40 -15.15 0.86
N ASN A 49 20.45 -15.98 0.41
CA ASN A 49 19.04 -15.82 0.71
C ASN A 49 18.74 -15.95 2.21
N GLU A 50 19.34 -16.93 2.89
CA GLU A 50 19.23 -17.11 4.34
C GLU A 50 19.80 -15.92 5.11
N GLN A 51 20.94 -15.37 4.69
CA GLN A 51 21.54 -14.20 5.33
C GLN A 51 20.70 -12.94 5.12
N ILE A 52 20.09 -12.77 3.95
CA ILE A 52 19.15 -11.67 3.68
C ILE A 52 17.91 -11.80 4.59
N ALA A 53 17.37 -13.01 4.74
CA ALA A 53 16.24 -13.29 5.62
C ALA A 53 16.60 -13.03 7.10
N ALA A 54 17.77 -13.48 7.56
CA ALA A 54 18.24 -13.28 8.93
C ALA A 54 18.44 -11.79 9.28
N ILE A 55 19.05 -11.02 8.38
CA ILE A 55 19.22 -9.56 8.58
C ILE A 55 17.86 -8.87 8.60
N SER A 56 16.95 -9.23 7.70
CA SER A 56 15.58 -8.69 7.68
C SER A 56 14.85 -8.97 8.99
N HIS A 57 14.95 -10.21 9.51
CA HIS A 57 14.35 -10.60 10.79
C HIS A 57 14.96 -9.84 11.99
N ILE A 58 16.27 -9.60 12.00
CA ILE A 58 16.93 -8.81 13.06
C ILE A 58 16.46 -7.35 13.04
N LEU A 59 16.32 -6.75 11.86
CA LEU A 59 15.85 -5.37 11.70
C LEU A 59 14.40 -5.20 12.12
N VAL A 60 13.53 -6.15 11.75
CA VAL A 60 12.11 -6.18 12.16
C VAL A 60 11.98 -6.37 13.68
N ARG A 61 12.82 -7.24 14.27
CA ARG A 61 12.81 -7.51 15.71
C ARG A 61 13.35 -6.34 16.54
N ARG A 62 14.29 -5.55 16.00
CA ARG A 62 14.89 -4.38 16.67
C ARG A 62 14.07 -3.10 16.47
N LYS A 63 12.74 -3.15 16.71
CA LYS A 63 11.88 -1.95 16.77
C LYS A 63 12.62 -0.80 17.49
N VAL A 64 12.98 0.23 16.71
CA VAL A 64 13.48 1.56 17.10
C VAL A 64 13.90 1.70 18.57
N ARG A 65 15.21 1.69 18.84
CA ARG A 65 15.83 2.48 19.92
C ARG A 65 17.36 2.48 19.77
N ASP A 66 17.87 3.71 19.66
CA ASP A 66 19.22 4.18 20.00
C ASP A 66 20.40 3.73 19.09
N PHE A 67 20.86 4.66 18.24
CA PHE A 67 22.11 4.55 17.45
C PHE A 67 23.35 4.96 18.28
N SER A 68 23.36 4.69 19.57
CA SER A 68 24.34 5.23 20.53
C SER A 68 25.73 4.55 20.51
N SER A 69 26.05 3.72 19.51
CA SER A 69 27.44 3.34 19.19
C SER A 69 27.88 3.92 17.83
N GLN A 70 27.94 5.25 17.71
CA GLN A 70 28.49 5.95 16.52
C GLN A 70 29.77 5.30 15.99
N ARG A 71 30.63 4.77 16.87
CA ARG A 71 31.88 4.09 16.49
C ARG A 71 31.67 2.78 15.73
N GLU A 72 30.67 1.98 16.06
CA GLU A 72 30.38 0.72 15.36
C GLU A 72 29.76 0.99 13.98
N ILE A 73 28.92 2.01 13.87
CA ILE A 73 28.34 2.47 12.60
C ILE A 73 29.45 3.03 11.70
N ILE A 74 30.32 3.90 12.24
CA ILE A 74 31.47 4.45 11.51
C ILE A 74 32.39 3.33 11.04
N ASN A 75 32.72 2.36 11.89
CA ASN A 75 33.55 1.22 11.49
C ASN A 75 32.88 0.34 10.43
N THR A 76 31.57 0.14 10.53
CA THR A 76 30.79 -0.61 9.53
C THR A 76 30.75 0.11 8.19
N LEU A 77 30.55 1.44 8.20
CA LEU A 77 30.60 2.29 7.01
C LEU A 77 32.00 2.32 6.39
N ALA A 78 33.04 2.48 7.19
CA ALA A 78 34.43 2.47 6.72
C ALA A 78 34.80 1.12 6.09
N THR A 79 34.40 0.00 6.71
CA THR A 79 34.61 -1.34 6.15
C THR A 79 33.82 -1.51 4.85
N ALA A 80 32.58 -1.01 4.79
CA ALA A 80 31.77 -1.07 3.58
C ALA A 80 32.32 -0.19 2.45
N PHE A 81 32.80 1.03 2.72
CA PHE A 81 33.46 1.85 1.70
C PHE A 81 34.75 1.19 1.21
N CYS A 82 35.55 0.61 2.10
CA CYS A 82 36.75 -0.14 1.74
C CYS A 82 36.42 -1.33 0.82
N LEU A 83 35.43 -2.15 1.16
CA LEU A 83 35.01 -3.29 0.34
C LEU A 83 34.45 -2.84 -1.02
N CYS A 84 33.70 -1.73 -1.08
CA CYS A 84 33.25 -1.15 -2.35
C CYS A 84 34.43 -0.66 -3.19
N SER A 85 35.38 0.07 -2.61
CA SER A 85 36.56 0.60 -3.32
C SER A 85 37.44 -0.52 -3.87
N ILE A 86 37.73 -1.56 -3.07
CA ILE A 86 38.50 -2.73 -3.52
C ILE A 86 37.72 -3.49 -4.61
N GLY A 87 36.39 -3.61 -4.46
CA GLY A 87 35.55 -4.22 -5.50
C GLY A 87 35.58 -3.45 -6.82
N LEU A 88 35.51 -2.12 -6.77
CA LEU A 88 35.61 -1.26 -7.95
C LEU A 88 37.01 -1.31 -8.58
N GLU A 89 38.05 -1.44 -7.78
CA GLU A 89 39.43 -1.60 -8.25
C GLU A 89 39.59 -2.93 -9.00
N TYR A 90 39.13 -4.05 -8.44
CA TYR A 90 39.10 -5.34 -9.16
C TYR A 90 38.26 -5.27 -10.44
N SER A 91 37.12 -4.55 -10.41
CA SER A 91 36.30 -4.31 -11.60
C SER A 91 37.06 -3.54 -12.69
N SER A 92 37.80 -2.49 -12.31
CA SER A 92 38.63 -1.71 -13.23
C SER A 92 39.77 -2.51 -13.85
N MET A 93 40.21 -3.58 -13.16
CA MET A 93 41.22 -4.53 -13.63
C MET A 93 40.63 -5.68 -14.46
N GLY A 94 39.31 -5.71 -14.66
CA GLY A 94 38.60 -6.78 -15.39
C GLY A 94 38.34 -8.04 -14.57
N ASP A 95 38.72 -8.09 -13.29
CA ASP A 95 38.42 -9.19 -12.36
C ASP A 95 37.05 -8.98 -11.71
N LEU A 96 36.01 -9.17 -12.54
CA LEU A 96 34.61 -8.98 -12.15
C LEU A 96 34.15 -9.97 -11.07
N LEU A 97 34.85 -11.10 -10.93
CA LEU A 97 34.50 -12.17 -9.99
C LEU A 97 34.83 -11.75 -8.55
N LYS A 98 36.05 -11.27 -8.31
CA LYS A 98 36.42 -10.72 -6.99
C LYS A 98 35.66 -9.44 -6.69
N ALA A 99 35.45 -8.59 -7.70
CA ALA A 99 34.62 -7.39 -7.55
C ALA A 99 33.22 -7.72 -7.03
N THR A 100 32.57 -8.70 -7.66
CA THR A 100 31.25 -9.19 -7.27
C THR A 100 31.26 -9.78 -5.86
N GLN A 101 32.19 -10.69 -5.54
CA GLN A 101 32.25 -11.30 -4.20
C GLN A 101 32.44 -10.26 -3.08
N LEU A 102 33.21 -9.20 -3.32
CA LEU A 102 33.42 -8.12 -2.35
C LEU A 102 32.18 -7.24 -2.19
N LEU A 103 31.48 -6.93 -3.28
CA LEU A 103 30.19 -6.23 -3.24
C LEU A 103 29.10 -7.07 -2.55
N LEU A 104 29.08 -8.39 -2.74
CA LEU A 104 28.15 -9.31 -2.07
C LEU A 104 28.40 -9.42 -0.56
N LYS A 105 29.66 -9.35 -0.13
CA LYS A 105 30.03 -9.32 1.31
C LYS A 105 29.76 -7.96 1.96
N ASN A 106 29.45 -6.94 1.16
CA ASN A 106 29.23 -5.60 1.64
C ASN A 106 27.85 -5.44 2.29
N LYS A 107 27.82 -5.09 3.58
CA LYS A 107 26.59 -4.88 4.33
C LYS A 107 25.72 -3.74 3.77
N ILE A 108 26.32 -2.69 3.19
CA ILE A 108 25.57 -1.60 2.55
C ILE A 108 24.79 -2.11 1.34
N VAL A 109 25.43 -2.93 0.49
CA VAL A 109 24.78 -3.54 -0.68
C VAL A 109 23.62 -4.43 -0.23
N LYS A 110 23.78 -5.22 0.83
CA LYS A 110 22.71 -6.03 1.43
C LYS A 110 21.54 -5.18 1.97
N PHE A 111 21.82 -4.04 2.61
CA PHE A 111 20.74 -3.14 3.06
C PHE A 111 19.95 -2.54 1.89
N PHE A 112 20.63 -2.14 0.81
CA PHE A 112 19.95 -1.70 -0.42
C PHE A 112 19.07 -2.81 -1.01
N GLN A 113 19.52 -4.07 -1.00
CA GLN A 113 18.73 -5.21 -1.46
C GLN A 113 17.46 -5.41 -0.62
N ILE A 114 17.56 -5.34 0.70
CA ILE A 114 16.41 -5.44 1.61
C ILE A 114 15.42 -4.29 1.32
N GLY A 115 15.93 -3.06 1.23
CA GLY A 115 15.11 -1.89 0.90
C GLY A 115 14.36 -2.08 -0.43
N ASN A 116 15.06 -2.48 -1.48
CA ASN A 116 14.46 -2.74 -2.79
C ASN A 116 13.41 -3.87 -2.74
N THR A 117 13.68 -4.95 -1.98
CA THR A 117 12.73 -6.04 -1.81
C THR A 117 11.43 -5.57 -1.14
N LEU A 118 11.54 -4.72 -0.10
CA LEU A 118 10.39 -4.15 0.58
C LEU A 118 9.60 -3.21 -0.34
N VAL A 119 10.27 -2.34 -1.08
CA VAL A 119 9.63 -1.45 -2.07
C VAL A 119 8.94 -2.24 -3.19
N ASN A 120 9.55 -3.34 -3.66
CA ASN A 120 8.93 -4.22 -4.65
C ASN A 120 7.67 -4.92 -4.13
N LYS A 121 7.72 -5.42 -2.89
CA LYS A 121 6.55 -6.02 -2.24
C LYS A 121 5.43 -4.98 -2.14
N LEU A 122 5.77 -3.76 -1.76
CA LEU A 122 4.83 -2.64 -1.68
C LEU A 122 4.22 -2.32 -3.06
N HIS A 123 5.03 -2.30 -4.12
CA HIS A 123 4.55 -2.10 -5.50
C HIS A 123 3.57 -3.18 -5.92
N ARG A 124 3.92 -4.47 -5.73
CA ARG A 124 3.02 -5.58 -6.07
C ARG A 124 1.67 -5.45 -5.36
N LYS A 125 1.69 -5.05 -4.09
CA LYS A 125 0.48 -4.81 -3.31
C LYS A 125 -0.31 -3.62 -3.83
N ALA A 126 0.36 -2.51 -4.16
CA ALA A 126 -0.28 -1.33 -4.73
C ALA A 126 -0.92 -1.63 -6.10
N THR A 127 -0.28 -2.44 -6.94
CA THR A 127 -0.85 -2.92 -8.20
C THR A 127 -2.11 -3.76 -7.97
N ALA A 128 -2.05 -4.73 -7.05
CA ALA A 128 -3.22 -5.54 -6.71
C ALA A 128 -4.39 -4.71 -6.14
N VAL A 129 -4.10 -3.70 -5.33
CA VAL A 129 -5.09 -2.75 -4.82
C VAL A 129 -5.67 -1.91 -5.97
N LYS A 130 -4.84 -1.44 -6.90
CA LYS A 130 -5.29 -0.70 -8.09
C LYS A 130 -6.23 -1.54 -8.95
N GLU A 131 -5.93 -2.82 -9.14
CA GLU A 131 -6.78 -3.75 -9.89
C GLU A 131 -8.13 -3.99 -9.20
N LYS A 132 -8.16 -4.02 -7.87
CA LYS A 132 -9.40 -4.11 -7.07
C LYS A 132 -10.16 -2.78 -6.93
N SER A 133 -9.68 -1.68 -7.51
CA SER A 133 -10.30 -0.35 -7.34
C SER A 133 -11.64 -0.19 -8.04
N VAL A 134 -11.95 -1.09 -8.97
CA VAL A 134 -13.20 -1.13 -9.73
C VAL A 134 -13.91 -2.46 -9.47
N LEU A 135 -15.15 -2.39 -9.00
CA LEU A 135 -16.01 -3.57 -8.88
C LEU A 135 -16.90 -3.67 -10.12
N SER A 136 -16.81 -4.79 -10.83
CA SER A 136 -17.78 -5.14 -11.86
C SER A 136 -19.09 -5.58 -11.19
N LEU A 137 -20.19 -4.92 -11.54
CA LEU A 137 -21.51 -5.25 -11.02
C LEU A 137 -22.16 -6.34 -11.91
N PRO A 138 -22.99 -7.25 -11.35
CA PRO A 138 -23.73 -8.21 -12.16
C PRO A 138 -24.65 -7.46 -13.12
N LYS A 139 -24.55 -7.75 -14.43
CA LYS A 139 -25.43 -7.18 -15.45
C LYS A 139 -26.88 -7.46 -15.09
N ARG A 140 -27.69 -6.42 -14.92
CA ARG A 140 -29.14 -6.53 -14.80
C ARG A 140 -29.77 -5.81 -15.99
N ASP A 141 -30.58 -6.54 -16.75
CA ASP A 141 -31.09 -6.15 -18.08
C ASP A 141 -32.04 -4.93 -18.12
N PHE A 142 -32.19 -4.17 -17.03
CA PHE A 142 -33.32 -3.24 -16.88
C PHE A 142 -32.97 -1.76 -16.71
N PHE A 143 -31.73 -1.33 -16.46
CA PHE A 143 -31.42 0.10 -16.29
C PHE A 143 -29.98 0.49 -16.69
N SER A 144 -29.79 1.78 -17.00
CA SER A 144 -28.53 2.47 -17.35
C SER A 144 -27.55 2.57 -16.18
N ILE A 145 -27.27 1.45 -15.52
CA ILE A 145 -26.34 1.36 -14.40
C ILE A 145 -24.93 1.23 -14.98
N PRO A 146 -23.91 1.92 -14.45
CA PRO A 146 -22.53 1.69 -14.88
C PRO A 146 -22.16 0.23 -14.57
N ASP A 147 -21.59 -0.46 -15.55
CA ASP A 147 -21.10 -1.83 -15.38
C ASP A 147 -19.99 -1.94 -14.31
N GLU A 148 -19.42 -0.79 -13.93
CA GLU A 148 -18.24 -0.64 -13.09
C GLU A 148 -18.45 0.41 -11.99
N LEU A 149 -18.17 0.03 -10.74
CA LEU A 149 -18.17 0.93 -9.59
C LEU A 149 -16.73 1.23 -9.16
N GLU A 150 -16.34 2.50 -9.22
CA GLU A 150 -15.10 2.95 -8.60
C GLU A 150 -15.24 3.00 -7.08
N LEU A 151 -14.30 2.44 -6.35
CA LEU A 151 -14.36 2.35 -4.88
C LEU A 151 -13.60 3.45 -4.15
N TYR A 152 -12.51 3.91 -4.76
CA TYR A 152 -11.52 4.77 -4.13
C TYR A 152 -11.72 6.23 -4.56
N SER A 153 -11.41 7.17 -3.66
CA SER A 153 -11.42 8.60 -3.99
C SER A 153 -10.28 8.98 -4.92
N SER A 154 -10.38 10.19 -5.46
CA SER A 154 -9.30 10.83 -6.22
C SER A 154 -7.97 10.86 -5.45
N LEU A 155 -7.99 11.17 -4.15
CA LEU A 155 -6.77 11.21 -3.32
C LEU A 155 -6.13 9.83 -3.15
N GLU A 156 -6.94 8.79 -2.99
CA GLU A 156 -6.45 7.42 -2.84
C GLU A 156 -5.90 6.87 -4.16
N LYS A 157 -6.57 7.17 -5.27
CA LYS A 157 -6.04 6.86 -6.61
C LYS A 157 -4.73 7.60 -6.87
N GLN A 158 -4.63 8.86 -6.45
CA GLN A 158 -3.42 9.66 -6.56
C GLN A 158 -2.28 9.07 -5.71
N PHE A 159 -2.57 8.66 -4.48
CA PHE A 159 -1.61 7.98 -3.61
C PHE A 159 -1.05 6.71 -4.27
N ILE A 160 -1.92 5.86 -4.82
CA ILE A 160 -1.51 4.65 -5.52
C ILE A 160 -0.65 4.99 -6.75
N ALA A 161 -1.05 6.00 -7.54
CA ALA A 161 -0.31 6.43 -8.72
C ALA A 161 1.09 6.96 -8.37
N VAL A 162 1.19 7.89 -7.41
CA VAL A 162 2.47 8.45 -6.95
C VAL A 162 3.39 7.35 -6.40
N LEU A 163 2.83 6.36 -5.69
CA LEU A 163 3.59 5.24 -5.17
C LEU A 163 4.17 4.35 -6.27
N LEU A 164 3.37 4.03 -7.30
CA LEU A 164 3.75 3.16 -8.42
C LEU A 164 4.66 3.85 -9.44
N ASP A 165 4.38 5.11 -9.75
CA ASP A 165 5.04 5.84 -10.85
C ASP A 165 6.30 6.57 -10.36
N GLU A 166 6.29 7.10 -9.13
CA GLU A 166 7.37 7.94 -8.61
C GLU A 166 8.17 7.30 -7.47
N ASN A 167 7.78 6.11 -6.96
CA ASN A 167 8.35 5.53 -5.72
C ASN A 167 8.31 6.51 -4.52
N ARG A 168 7.26 7.33 -4.46
CA ARG A 168 7.08 8.35 -3.43
C ARG A 168 5.84 8.08 -2.59
N ILE A 169 5.85 8.62 -1.38
CA ILE A 169 4.71 8.59 -0.47
C ILE A 169 4.18 10.02 -0.30
N MET A 170 2.86 10.15 -0.27
CA MET A 170 2.16 11.44 -0.08
C MET A 170 1.26 11.45 1.16
N ILE A 171 1.52 10.51 2.08
CA ILE A 171 0.84 10.38 3.38
C ILE A 171 1.91 10.30 4.48
N ASP A 172 1.60 10.82 5.66
CA ASP A 172 2.46 10.81 6.85
C ASP A 172 1.92 9.90 7.96
N HIS A 173 0.68 9.44 7.85
CA HIS A 173 0.06 8.44 8.71
C HIS A 173 -0.93 7.57 7.92
N ALA A 174 -1.20 6.37 8.43
CA ALA A 174 -2.18 5.45 7.85
C ALA A 174 -3.48 5.49 8.64
N ASP A 175 -4.57 5.83 7.95
CA ASP A 175 -5.92 5.95 8.50
C ASP A 175 -6.93 5.14 7.65
N MET A 176 -8.22 5.22 7.95
CA MET A 176 -9.30 4.56 7.22
C MET A 176 -9.46 5.07 5.79
N GLU A 177 -9.20 6.36 5.58
CA GLU A 177 -9.27 7.06 4.29
C GLU A 177 -8.14 8.08 4.20
N ILE A 178 -7.77 8.45 2.97
CA ILE A 178 -6.80 9.52 2.74
C ILE A 178 -7.56 10.85 2.60
N GLU A 179 -7.50 11.67 3.64
CA GLU A 179 -8.12 13.01 3.64
C GLU A 179 -7.10 14.14 3.49
N ILE A 180 -5.91 13.95 4.09
CA ILE A 180 -4.82 14.92 4.08
C ILE A 180 -3.62 14.26 3.42
N THR A 181 -2.95 15.04 2.59
CA THR A 181 -1.74 14.60 1.90
C THR A 181 -0.61 15.56 2.20
N VAL A 182 0.60 15.00 2.23
CA VAL A 182 1.84 15.76 2.28
C VAL A 182 2.47 15.78 0.88
N PRO A 183 3.34 16.75 0.57
CA PRO A 183 4.04 16.77 -0.71
C PRO A 183 4.73 15.41 -0.97
N PRO A 184 4.67 14.89 -2.21
CA PRO A 184 5.31 13.62 -2.55
C PRO A 184 6.78 13.61 -2.14
N GLN A 185 7.13 12.66 -1.29
CA GLN A 185 8.46 12.53 -0.73
C GLN A 185 9.01 11.11 -0.96
N PRO A 186 10.32 10.97 -1.18
CA PRO A 186 10.93 9.66 -1.36
C PRO A 186 10.76 8.85 -0.07
N ILE A 187 10.55 7.54 -0.21
CA ILE A 187 10.51 6.61 0.91
C ILE A 187 11.91 6.59 1.55
N GLY A 188 12.05 7.28 2.69
CA GLY A 188 13.32 7.48 3.38
C GLY A 188 13.52 6.56 4.58
N SER A 189 12.45 5.95 5.08
CA SER A 189 12.48 5.16 6.30
C SER A 189 11.59 3.91 6.26
N LEU A 190 11.84 2.98 7.17
CA LEU A 190 10.95 1.83 7.40
C LEU A 190 9.57 2.26 7.92
N ALA A 191 9.47 3.41 8.59
CA ALA A 191 8.20 3.95 9.05
C ALA A 191 7.32 4.34 7.85
N ASP A 192 7.89 5.01 6.85
CA ASP A 192 7.19 5.37 5.60
C ASP A 192 6.66 4.12 4.88
N LEU A 193 7.49 3.07 4.79
CA LEU A 193 7.08 1.78 4.23
C LEU A 193 5.92 1.15 5.01
N THR A 194 5.97 1.20 6.33
CA THR A 194 4.93 0.62 7.20
C THR A 194 3.62 1.39 7.07
N ILE A 195 3.69 2.72 6.97
CA ILE A 195 2.54 3.59 6.75
C ILE A 195 1.89 3.27 5.39
N ALA A 196 2.68 3.23 4.32
CA ALA A 196 2.17 2.88 3.00
C ALA A 196 1.58 1.46 2.97
N GLU A 197 2.26 0.47 3.58
CA GLU A 197 1.78 -0.92 3.62
C GLU A 197 0.44 -1.04 4.34
N LYS A 198 0.30 -0.35 5.49
CA LYS A 198 -0.95 -0.34 6.27
C LYS A 198 -2.08 0.40 5.53
N MET A 199 -1.77 1.50 4.85
CA MET A 199 -2.78 2.20 4.05
C MET A 199 -3.27 1.32 2.89
N LEU A 200 -2.37 0.61 2.21
CA LEU A 200 -2.74 -0.36 1.17
C LEU A 200 -3.56 -1.53 1.73
N ASP A 201 -3.27 -2.02 2.94
CA ASP A 201 -4.12 -3.02 3.62
C ASP A 201 -5.52 -2.50 3.84
N ASN A 202 -5.66 -1.28 4.36
CA ASN A 202 -6.97 -0.66 4.58
C ASN A 202 -7.75 -0.54 3.26
N LEU A 203 -7.10 -0.11 2.17
CA LEU A 203 -7.75 -0.01 0.85
C LEU A 203 -8.19 -1.38 0.31
N ALA A 204 -7.37 -2.43 0.49
CA ALA A 204 -7.71 -3.79 0.09
C ALA A 204 -8.90 -4.33 0.89
N LEU A 205 -8.86 -4.20 2.22
CA LEU A 205 -9.93 -4.64 3.12
C LEU A 205 -11.23 -3.88 2.87
N ARG A 206 -11.16 -2.58 2.53
CA ARG A 206 -12.33 -1.81 2.15
C ARG A 206 -12.98 -2.32 0.87
N ALA A 207 -12.17 -2.67 -0.14
CA ALA A 207 -12.71 -3.22 -1.38
C ALA A 207 -13.41 -4.56 -1.13
N GLU A 208 -12.83 -5.43 -0.30
CA GLU A 208 -13.46 -6.70 0.10
C GLU A 208 -14.74 -6.46 0.90
N TYR A 209 -14.73 -5.57 1.89
CA TYR A 209 -15.90 -5.18 2.66
C TYR A 209 -17.05 -4.67 1.76
N ILE A 210 -16.77 -3.75 0.84
CA ILE A 210 -17.78 -3.24 -0.09
C ILE A 210 -18.27 -4.34 -1.02
N HIS A 211 -17.37 -5.18 -1.54
CA HIS A 211 -17.74 -6.32 -2.34
C HIS A 211 -18.76 -7.20 -1.59
N TYR A 212 -18.46 -7.64 -0.37
CA TYR A 212 -19.36 -8.46 0.45
C TYR A 212 -20.72 -7.82 0.73
N LEU A 213 -20.77 -6.49 0.87
CA LEU A 213 -22.04 -5.80 1.00
C LEU A 213 -22.85 -5.91 -0.30
N LEU A 214 -22.24 -5.67 -1.46
CA LEU A 214 -22.96 -5.52 -2.73
C LEU A 214 -23.36 -6.84 -3.42
N THR A 215 -22.63 -7.94 -3.22
CA THR A 215 -22.95 -9.23 -3.87
C THR A 215 -24.29 -9.82 -3.43
N ASN A 216 -24.93 -9.26 -2.39
CA ASN A 216 -26.11 -9.83 -1.72
C ASN A 216 -27.43 -9.11 -2.02
N GLY A 217 -27.57 -8.51 -3.21
CA GLY A 217 -28.87 -8.15 -3.77
C GLY A 217 -29.33 -6.72 -3.49
N ILE A 218 -28.49 -5.75 -3.86
CA ILE A 218 -28.76 -4.33 -3.63
C ILE A 218 -28.97 -3.60 -4.96
N ASP A 219 -29.90 -2.65 -4.96
CA ASP A 219 -30.18 -1.77 -6.10
C ASP A 219 -28.95 -0.94 -6.46
N ALA A 220 -28.33 -1.30 -7.59
CA ALA A 220 -27.18 -0.59 -8.14
C ALA A 220 -27.53 0.80 -8.71
N GLU A 221 -28.83 1.15 -8.81
CA GLU A 221 -29.28 2.51 -9.10
C GLU A 221 -28.75 3.56 -8.08
N ALA A 222 -28.46 3.13 -6.85
CA ALA A 222 -28.05 4.01 -5.75
C ALA A 222 -26.61 4.55 -5.84
N MET A 223 -25.79 4.06 -6.78
CA MET A 223 -24.34 4.29 -6.78
C MET A 223 -23.88 5.48 -7.62
N LEU A 224 -24.77 6.08 -8.41
CA LEU A 224 -24.46 7.05 -9.46
C LEU A 224 -24.10 8.46 -8.94
N ASP A 225 -24.50 8.84 -7.72
CA ASP A 225 -24.23 10.17 -7.14
C ASP A 225 -22.94 10.23 -6.27
N ALA A 226 -22.16 9.14 -6.26
CA ALA A 226 -21.05 8.96 -5.33
C ALA A 226 -19.72 9.53 -5.85
N VAL A 227 -19.71 10.76 -6.38
CA VAL A 227 -18.52 11.37 -7.04
C VAL A 227 -17.31 11.55 -6.11
N TYR A 228 -17.54 11.69 -4.80
CA TYR A 228 -16.49 11.88 -3.79
C TYR A 228 -16.64 10.82 -2.69
N ASN A 229 -15.61 9.98 -2.52
CA ASN A 229 -15.56 8.85 -1.58
C ASN A 229 -16.77 7.87 -1.70
N PRO A 230 -16.80 7.05 -2.77
CA PRO A 230 -17.91 6.13 -3.03
C PRO A 230 -18.17 5.16 -1.87
N SER A 231 -17.12 4.49 -1.40
CA SER A 231 -17.19 3.52 -0.29
C SER A 231 -17.82 4.14 0.97
N ARG A 232 -17.42 5.36 1.33
CA ARG A 232 -17.94 6.06 2.51
C ARG A 232 -19.43 6.35 2.38
N LYS A 233 -19.85 6.89 1.24
CA LYS A 233 -21.26 7.23 0.98
C LYS A 233 -22.15 5.99 1.03
N ILE A 234 -21.69 4.88 0.45
CA ILE A 234 -22.39 3.59 0.48
C ILE A 234 -22.59 3.14 1.94
N THR A 235 -21.52 3.15 2.74
CA THR A 235 -21.59 2.75 4.16
C THR A 235 -22.46 3.69 4.99
N GLN A 236 -22.32 5.01 4.81
CA GLN A 236 -23.14 6.00 5.50
C GLN A 236 -24.62 5.89 5.14
N ALA A 237 -24.94 5.60 3.88
CA ALA A 237 -26.31 5.39 3.46
C ALA A 237 -26.93 4.16 4.12
N LEU A 238 -26.17 3.07 4.22
CA LEU A 238 -26.59 1.89 4.96
C LEU A 238 -26.82 2.19 6.45
N ILE A 239 -25.90 2.92 7.09
CA ILE A 239 -26.02 3.32 8.50
C ILE A 239 -27.31 4.10 8.74
N ILE A 240 -27.60 5.11 7.92
CA ILE A 240 -28.78 5.96 8.06
C ILE A 240 -30.07 5.13 7.91
N ASN A 241 -30.14 4.26 6.89
CA ASN A 241 -31.33 3.45 6.64
C ASN A 241 -31.56 2.38 7.70
N LEU A 242 -30.50 1.78 8.24
CA LEU A 242 -30.61 0.84 9.35
C LEU A 242 -31.10 1.54 10.62
N ALA A 243 -30.58 2.73 10.91
CA ALA A 243 -30.97 3.48 12.10
C ALA A 243 -32.42 4.00 12.04
N LEU A 244 -32.87 4.48 10.88
CA LEU A 244 -34.22 5.04 10.72
C LEU A 244 -35.29 3.98 10.45
N ASN A 245 -34.97 3.01 9.59
CA ASN A 245 -35.97 2.13 8.97
C ASN A 245 -35.68 0.64 9.20
N GLN A 246 -34.54 0.29 9.79
CA GLN A 246 -34.05 -1.10 9.92
C GLN A 246 -33.98 -1.83 8.57
N GLN A 247 -33.69 -1.09 7.50
CA GLN A 247 -33.64 -1.60 6.13
C GLN A 247 -32.22 -1.57 5.58
N VAL A 248 -31.85 -2.63 4.85
CA VAL A 248 -30.59 -2.71 4.09
C VAL A 248 -30.77 -1.97 2.77
N ARG A 249 -30.55 -0.66 2.81
CA ARG A 249 -30.67 0.25 1.65
C ARG A 249 -29.48 1.19 1.58
N PHE A 250 -29.06 1.52 0.36
CA PHE A 250 -27.85 2.30 0.08
C PHE A 250 -28.13 3.66 -0.56
N ARG A 251 -29.41 4.08 -0.52
CA ARG A 251 -29.88 5.37 -0.98
C ARG A 251 -30.41 6.15 0.22
N VAL A 252 -30.04 7.42 0.30
CA VAL A 252 -30.54 8.35 1.33
C VAL A 252 -31.17 9.53 0.61
N GLU A 253 -32.44 9.81 0.91
CA GLU A 253 -33.07 11.03 0.44
C GLU A 253 -32.60 12.21 1.29
N ARG A 254 -32.62 13.44 0.76
CA ARG A 254 -32.16 14.62 1.53
C ARG A 254 -32.88 14.78 2.87
N GLU A 255 -34.14 14.38 2.93
CA GLU A 255 -34.97 14.43 4.14
C GLU A 255 -34.54 13.40 5.20
N ASP A 256 -34.00 12.26 4.77
CA ASP A 256 -33.56 11.18 5.65
C ASP A 256 -32.37 11.60 6.51
N LEU A 257 -31.43 12.37 5.97
CA LEU A 257 -30.29 12.88 6.76
C LEU A 257 -30.77 13.82 7.88
N THR A 258 -31.71 14.71 7.55
CA THR A 258 -32.30 15.64 8.54
C THR A 258 -33.09 14.87 9.60
N LYS A 259 -33.83 13.84 9.19
CA LYS A 259 -34.58 12.98 10.10
C LYS A 259 -33.64 12.18 11.01
N PHE A 260 -32.56 11.64 10.46
CA PHE A 260 -31.52 10.94 11.20
C PHE A 260 -30.89 11.83 12.28
N GLN A 261 -30.49 13.05 11.93
CA GLN A 261 -29.93 14.00 12.90
C GLN A 261 -30.92 14.34 14.03
N LYS A 262 -32.22 14.42 13.74
CA LYS A 262 -33.26 14.72 14.75
C LYS A 262 -33.61 13.55 15.66
N VAL A 263 -33.62 12.34 15.11
CA VAL A 263 -34.13 11.15 15.82
C VAL A 263 -32.99 10.37 16.47
N CYS A 264 -31.83 10.31 15.81
CA CYS A 264 -30.75 9.41 16.19
C CYS A 264 -29.59 10.10 16.90
N CYS A 265 -29.51 11.44 16.85
CA CYS A 265 -28.47 12.20 17.54
C CYS A 265 -29.01 12.92 18.78
N ASP A 266 -28.16 13.02 19.78
CA ASP A 266 -28.36 13.85 20.97
C ASP A 266 -28.39 15.33 20.57
N SER A 267 -29.40 16.05 21.04
CA SER A 267 -29.65 17.44 20.64
C SER A 267 -28.64 18.44 21.21
N ALA A 268 -27.94 18.11 22.29
CA ALA A 268 -26.96 18.98 22.93
C ALA A 268 -25.55 18.82 22.34
N THR A 269 -25.21 17.59 21.92
CA THR A 269 -23.86 17.23 21.47
C THR A 269 -23.76 16.93 19.98
N GLY A 270 -24.89 16.72 19.30
CA GLY A 270 -24.95 16.30 17.90
C GLY A 270 -24.39 14.89 17.67
N LYS A 271 -24.11 14.12 18.73
CA LYS A 271 -23.56 12.76 18.65
C LYS A 271 -24.68 11.76 18.48
N ILE A 272 -24.46 10.72 17.67
CA ILE A 272 -25.36 9.57 17.63
C ILE A 272 -25.51 9.00 19.05
N ASN A 273 -26.75 8.74 19.46
CA ASN A 273 -27.07 8.12 20.74
C ASN A 273 -26.38 6.76 20.89
N ASP A 274 -25.79 6.49 22.05
CA ASP A 274 -25.02 5.26 22.29
C ASP A 274 -25.82 3.98 22.00
N ALA A 275 -27.11 3.96 22.33
CA ALA A 275 -27.99 2.83 22.02
C ALA A 275 -28.09 2.53 20.51
N ILE A 276 -28.11 3.57 19.67
CA ILE A 276 -28.17 3.43 18.21
C ILE A 276 -26.80 3.03 17.68
N LYS A 277 -25.73 3.62 18.22
CA LYS A 277 -24.35 3.24 17.88
C LYS A 277 -24.12 1.75 18.18
N ASP A 278 -24.51 1.28 19.35
CA ASP A 278 -24.38 -0.13 19.74
C ASP A 278 -25.22 -1.05 18.86
N PHE A 279 -26.43 -0.64 18.50
CA PHE A 279 -27.27 -1.38 17.55
C PHE A 279 -26.59 -1.52 16.18
N LEU A 280 -26.06 -0.42 15.63
CA LEU A 280 -25.38 -0.43 14.32
C LEU A 280 -24.11 -1.29 14.34
N LEU A 281 -23.30 -1.18 15.40
CA LEU A 281 -22.08 -1.98 15.53
C LEU A 281 -22.38 -3.47 15.70
N LYS A 282 -23.41 -3.84 16.47
CA LYS A 282 -23.88 -5.23 16.56
C LYS A 282 -24.43 -5.74 15.24
N TRP A 283 -25.10 -4.88 14.46
CA TRP A 283 -25.62 -5.27 13.15
C TRP A 283 -24.49 -5.67 12.20
N VAL A 284 -23.44 -4.85 12.06
CA VAL A 284 -22.31 -5.18 11.17
C VAL A 284 -21.52 -6.38 11.68
N GLU A 285 -21.37 -6.51 13.00
CA GLU A 285 -20.75 -7.69 13.61
C GLU A 285 -21.52 -8.97 13.26
N ASN A 286 -22.84 -9.00 13.49
CA ASN A 286 -23.69 -10.14 13.15
C ASN A 286 -23.76 -10.42 11.64
N TYR A 287 -23.75 -9.37 10.81
CA TYR A 287 -23.74 -9.52 9.36
C TYR A 287 -22.53 -10.34 8.90
N PHE A 288 -21.34 -10.01 9.42
CA PHE A 288 -20.12 -10.74 9.10
C PHE A 288 -19.99 -12.08 9.83
N GLU A 289 -20.51 -12.24 11.06
CA GLU A 289 -20.51 -13.55 11.74
C GLU A 289 -21.32 -14.61 11.00
N ASN A 290 -22.49 -14.23 10.50
CA ASN A 290 -23.30 -15.15 9.71
C ASN A 290 -22.60 -15.56 8.41
N ARG A 291 -21.69 -14.73 7.89
CA ARG A 291 -20.92 -14.97 6.67
C ARG A 291 -19.64 -15.78 6.92
N MET A 292 -18.98 -15.56 8.06
CA MET A 292 -17.84 -16.35 8.55
C MET A 292 -18.10 -17.86 8.59
N LEU A 293 -19.35 -18.26 8.85
CA LEU A 293 -19.78 -19.66 8.82
C LEU A 293 -19.76 -20.27 7.40
N GLU A 294 -19.77 -19.45 6.35
CA GLU A 294 -19.83 -19.86 4.95
C GLU A 294 -18.44 -19.87 4.27
N PHE A 295 -17.46 -19.02 4.65
CA PHE A 295 -16.24 -18.80 3.84
C PHE A 295 -14.85 -18.73 4.54
N GLY A 296 -14.72 -18.78 5.87
CA GLY A 296 -13.42 -19.04 6.57
C GLY A 296 -12.59 -17.83 7.07
N GLU A 297 -11.28 -18.00 7.31
CA GLU A 297 -10.41 -17.05 8.06
C GLU A 297 -10.23 -15.65 7.45
N HIS A 298 -10.33 -15.49 6.13
CA HIS A 298 -10.20 -14.19 5.45
C HIS A 298 -11.28 -13.18 5.88
N GLU A 299 -12.44 -13.65 6.36
CA GLU A 299 -13.52 -12.79 6.82
C GLU A 299 -13.25 -12.16 8.19
N GLU A 300 -12.37 -12.72 9.02
CA GLU A 300 -12.09 -12.15 10.33
C GLU A 300 -11.37 -10.80 10.22
N SER A 301 -10.42 -10.67 9.29
CA SER A 301 -9.75 -9.39 9.00
C SER A 301 -10.72 -8.36 8.42
N VAL A 302 -11.62 -8.80 7.53
CA VAL A 302 -12.63 -7.93 6.92
C VAL A 302 -13.67 -7.49 7.95
N LYS A 303 -14.12 -8.38 8.85
CA LYS A 303 -15.02 -8.07 9.97
C LYS A 303 -14.43 -7.00 10.87
N ARG A 304 -13.18 -7.18 11.33
CA ARG A 304 -12.49 -6.19 12.18
C ARG A 304 -12.37 -4.85 11.46
N TYR A 305 -11.97 -4.87 10.19
CA TYR A 305 -11.91 -3.65 9.39
C TYR A 305 -13.28 -2.98 9.27
N ALA A 306 -14.34 -3.74 8.95
CA ALA A 306 -15.69 -3.22 8.77
C ALA A 306 -16.21 -2.55 10.05
N ILE A 307 -15.99 -3.15 11.23
CA ILE A 307 -16.37 -2.57 12.52
C ILE A 307 -15.67 -1.22 12.74
N GLU A 308 -14.36 -1.16 12.51
CA GLU A 308 -13.61 0.10 12.68
C GLU A 308 -13.97 1.15 11.61
N TYR A 309 -14.21 0.72 10.37
CA TYR A 309 -14.66 1.59 9.29
C TYR A 309 -16.06 2.16 9.55
N TRP A 310 -16.95 1.38 10.18
CA TRP A 310 -18.26 1.87 10.62
C TRP A 310 -18.15 2.91 11.72
N LYS A 311 -17.28 2.71 12.70
CA LYS A 311 -17.00 3.72 13.74
C LYS A 311 -16.52 5.02 13.09
N TYR A 312 -15.58 4.93 12.16
CA TYR A 312 -15.09 6.06 11.38
C TYR A 312 -16.22 6.75 10.58
N CYS A 313 -17.03 6.00 9.83
CA CYS A 313 -18.13 6.56 9.03
C CYS A 313 -19.19 7.25 9.91
N ILE A 314 -19.49 6.67 11.08
CA ILE A 314 -20.40 7.24 12.09
C ILE A 314 -19.87 8.59 12.59
N GLU A 315 -18.57 8.71 12.85
CA GLU A 315 -17.96 9.96 13.28
C GLU A 315 -18.01 11.02 12.18
N LYS A 316 -17.78 10.61 10.93
CA LYS A 316 -17.81 11.47 9.75
C LYS A 316 -19.20 11.91 9.31
N LEU A 317 -20.28 11.27 9.77
CA LEU A 317 -21.66 11.74 9.54
C LEU A 317 -21.93 13.12 10.17
N ARG A 318 -21.05 13.60 11.07
CA ARG A 318 -21.13 14.94 11.68
C ARG A 318 -20.61 16.06 10.78
N GLU A 319 -19.79 15.74 9.79
CA GLU A 319 -19.07 16.71 8.95
C GLU A 319 -19.84 17.05 7.66
N THR A 320 -20.96 16.36 7.40
CA THR A 320 -21.85 16.54 6.24
C THR A 320 -23.17 17.22 6.60
#